data_AF-A0A851HF13-F1
#
_entry.id   AF-A0A851HF13-F1
#
_cell.length_a   1.000
_cell.length_b   1.000
_cell.length_c   1.000
_cell.angle_alpha   90.00
_cell.angle_beta   90.00
_cell.angle_gamma   90.00
#
_symmetry.space_group_name_H-M   'P 1'
#
loop_
_entity.id
_entity.type
_entity.pdbx_description
1 polymer ?
#
loop_
_entity_poly.entity_id
_entity_poly.type
_entity_poly.pdbx_seq_one_letter_code
_entity_poly.pdbx_strand_id
1 'polypeptide(L)' 'MYAWIFHILPGPTWFRWILVLAALAAIVFVLMEVVYPWVAEFGFFSDATMNVE' A
#
# COMPACT_ATOMS: atom_id res chain seq x y z
N MET A 1 -8.88 -0.63 27.71
CA MET A 1 -8.49 0.75 27.36
C MET A 1 -7.78 0.85 25.99
N TYR A 2 -8.19 0.07 24.98
CA TYR A 2 -7.99 0.36 23.54
C TYR A 2 -9.29 0.12 22.74
N ALA A 3 -10.39 -0.15 23.43
CA ALA A 3 -11.65 -0.58 22.83
C ALA A 3 -12.38 0.53 22.06
N TRP A 4 -11.98 1.79 22.25
CA TRP A 4 -12.64 2.93 21.63
C TRP A 4 -12.28 3.09 20.14
N ILE A 5 -11.04 2.78 19.77
CA ILE A 5 -10.59 2.76 18.36
C ILE A 5 -11.33 1.67 17.57
N PHE A 6 -11.63 0.54 18.25
CA PHE A 6 -12.40 -0.57 17.71
C PHE A 6 -13.93 -0.34 17.82
N HIS A 7 -14.42 0.87 18.07
CA HIS A 7 -15.84 1.21 17.98
C HIS A 7 -16.15 2.21 16.86
N ILE A 8 -15.13 2.88 16.32
CA ILE A 8 -15.28 3.83 15.20
C ILE A 8 -15.39 3.14 13.83
N LEU A 9 -14.99 1.87 13.73
CA LEU A 9 -15.13 1.08 12.51
C LEU A 9 -16.52 0.40 12.51
N PRO A 10 -17.52 0.93 11.76
CA PRO A 10 -18.85 0.33 11.70
C PRO A 10 -18.74 -1.03 11.01
N GLY A 11 -19.18 -2.06 11.71
CA GLY A 11 -19.36 -3.37 11.12
C GLY A 11 -18.86 -4.52 12.00
N PRO A 12 -19.43 -5.71 11.79
CA PRO A 12 -19.03 -6.95 12.47
C PRO A 12 -17.55 -7.28 12.23
N THR A 13 -16.93 -8.06 13.13
CA THR A 13 -15.48 -8.32 13.17
C THR A 13 -14.87 -8.78 11.83
N TRP A 14 -15.64 -9.47 10.97
CA TRP A 14 -15.21 -9.87 9.63
C TRP A 14 -15.08 -8.71 8.63
N PHE A 15 -15.96 -7.71 8.71
CA PHE A 15 -15.92 -6.52 7.83
C PHE A 15 -14.66 -5.69 8.05
N ARG A 16 -14.14 -5.69 9.29
CA ARG A 16 -12.86 -5.02 9.61
C ARG A 16 -11.68 -5.65 8.89
N TRP A 17 -11.64 -6.97 8.81
CA TRP A 17 -10.59 -7.68 8.06
C TRP A 17 -10.64 -7.33 6.58
N ILE A 18 -11.84 -7.27 6.00
CA ILE A 18 -12.03 -6.85 4.60
C ILE A 18 -11.56 -5.40 4.40
N LEU A 19 -11.94 -4.48 5.28
CA LEU A 19 -11.50 -3.08 5.20
C LEU A 19 -9.99 -2.93 5.33
N VAL A 20 -9.35 -3.67 6.25
CA VAL A 20 -7.89 -3.66 6.42
C VAL A 20 -7.19 -4.21 5.18
N LEU A 21 -7.68 -5.31 4.62
CA LEU A 21 -7.14 -5.88 3.37
C LEU A 21 -7.33 -4.92 2.19
N ALA A 22 -8.50 -4.30 2.07
CA ALA A 22 -8.78 -3.32 1.02
C ALA A 22 -7.90 -2.07 1.16
N ALA A 23 -7.70 -1.57 2.39
CA ALA A 23 -6.81 -0.45 2.66
C ALA A 23 -5.35 -0.81 2.35
N LEU A 24 -4.89 -2.01 2.71
CA LEU A 24 -3.56 -2.49 2.38
C LEU A 24 -3.36 -2.58 0.86
N ALA A 25 -4.33 -3.16 0.14
CA ALA A 25 -4.30 -3.25 -1.31
C ALA A 25 -4.29 -1.86 -1.95
N ALA A 26 -5.08 -0.91 -1.43
CA ALA A 26 -5.09 0.47 -1.90
C ALA A 26 -3.73 1.17 -1.68
N ILE A 27 -3.09 0.95 -0.54
CA ILE A 27 -1.74 1.49 -0.26
C ILE A 27 -0.73 0.93 -1.27
N VAL A 28 -0.72 -0.40 -1.48
CA VAL A 28 0.18 -1.04 -2.46
C VAL A 28 -0.09 -0.49 -3.86
N PHE A 29 -1.36 -0.32 -4.24
CA PHE A 29 -1.74 0.24 -5.53
C PHE A 29 -1.22 1.67 -5.71
N VAL A 30 -1.40 2.54 -4.71
CA VAL A 30 -0.86 3.91 -4.74
C VAL A 30 0.66 3.92 -4.77
N LEU A 31 1.32 3.00 -4.06
CA LEU A 31 2.77 2.86 -4.12
C LEU A 31 3.24 2.51 -5.54
N MET A 32 2.54 1.61 -6.23
CA MET A 32 2.90 1.22 -7.59
C MET A 32 2.57 2.29 -8.63
N GLU A 33 1.42 2.96 -8.52
CA GLU A 33 0.97 3.92 -9.53
C GLU A 33 1.58 5.31 -9.35
N VAL A 34 1.94 5.71 -8.12
CA VAL A 34 2.40 7.07 -7.81
C VAL A 34 3.82 7.09 -7.27
N VAL A 35 4.13 6.26 -6.28
CA VAL A 35 5.45 6.30 -5.64
C VAL A 35 6.52 5.70 -6.54
N TYR A 36 6.25 4.57 -7.20
CA TYR A 36 7.18 3.93 -8.11
C TYR A 36 7.60 4.85 -9.27
N PRO A 37 6.71 5.48 -10.06
CA PRO A 37 7.14 6.37 -11.13
C PRO A 37 7.94 7.56 -10.59
N TRP A 38 7.53 8.14 -9.47
CA TRP A 38 8.28 9.22 -8.81
C TRP A 38 9.69 8.76 -8.40
N VAL A 39 9.85 7.56 -7.83
CA VAL A 39 11.18 7.02 -7.47
C VAL A 39 11.98 6.64 -8.72
N ALA A 40 11.34 6.15 -9.76
CA ALA A 40 11.98 5.77 -11.03
C ALA A 40 12.65 6.98 -11.71
N GLU A 41 12.13 8.19 -11.54
CA GLU A 41 12.77 9.44 -12.01
C GLU A 41 14.15 9.68 -11.39
N PHE A 42 14.38 9.21 -10.15
CA PHE A 42 15.68 9.36 -9.47
C PHE A 42 16.70 8.28 -9.86
N GLY A 43 16.36 7.40 -10.81
CA GLY A 43 17.26 6.36 -11.31
C GLY A 43 17.57 5.22 -10.32
N PHE A 44 16.91 5.17 -9.16
CA PHE A 44 17.16 4.13 -8.14
C PHE A 44 16.94 2.69 -8.63
N PHE A 45 16.09 2.51 -9.63
CA PHE A 45 15.76 1.19 -10.21
C PHE A 45 16.25 1.01 -11.66
N SER A 46 16.86 2.02 -12.28
CA SER A 46 17.25 1.96 -13.70
C SER A 46 18.53 1.16 -13.95
N ASP A 47 19.43 1.04 -12.97
CA ASP A 47 20.71 0.32 -13.12
C ASP A 47 20.60 -1.21 -12.99
N ALA A 48 19.47 -1.75 -12.52
CA ALA A 48 19.34 -3.18 -12.27
C ALA A 48 19.15 -4.03 -13.55
N THR A 49 18.82 -3.41 -14.69
CA THR A 49 18.49 -4.13 -15.95
C THR A 49 19.29 -3.68 -17.18
N MET A 50 20.22 -2.74 -17.05
CA MET A 50 21.03 -2.25 -18.18
C MET A 50 22.47 -2.79 -18.12
N ASN A 51 22.61 -4.12 -18.24
CA ASN A 51 23.86 -4.78 -18.59
C ASN A 51 23.53 -5.95 -19.54
N VAL A 52 23.03 -5.60 -20.72
CA VAL A 52 23.02 -6.51 -21.86
C VAL A 52 23.87 -5.84 -22.92
N GLU A 53 25.13 -6.25 -22.95
CA GLU A 53 26.03 -6.05 -24.09
C GLU A 53 25.45 -6.71 -25.36
#